data_AF-A0A127Z9Q8-F1
#
_entry.id   AF-A0A127Z9Q8-F1
#
_cell.length_a   1.000
_cell.length_b   1.000
_cell.length_c   1.000
_cell.angle_alpha   90.00
_cell.angle_beta   90.00
_cell.angle_gamma   90.00
#
_symmetry.space_group_name_H-M   'P 1'
#
loop_
_entity.id
_entity.type
_entity.pdbx_description
1 polymer ?
#
loop_
_entity_poly.entity_id
_entity_poly.type
_entity_poly.pdbx_seq_one_letter_code
_entity_poly.pdbx_strand_id
1 'polypeptide(L)'
;MTRPFILWISVASVFFASVQSVTSPIAPYPEGIQKGGASVRFLWQELSKGVLRRTLPGHLSHFQTPWSHYLNTDAQILADSFFYQRNHGNLYVAEHNGLMSFLRFLKFKQLDAFALQGPSSEFRDLARMLVHDYAQKLIAAQQREVEQNHLAGTSATESISENSEVKLPVDGVRIKEKWFPDEEAERKEWGRLLRLGSGDEASSDYEIGAPSSGKPTSM
;
A
#
# COMPACT_ATOMS: atom_id res chain seq x y z
N MET A 1 7.24 -56.95 -61.33
CA MET A 1 6.12 -56.44 -60.51
C MET A 1 6.57 -55.16 -59.82
N THR A 2 6.25 -54.02 -60.42
CA THR A 2 6.68 -52.68 -60.02
C THR A 2 5.55 -51.99 -59.27
N ARG A 3 5.79 -51.55 -58.03
CA ARG A 3 4.83 -50.78 -57.24
C ARG A 3 5.19 -49.28 -57.29
N PRO A 4 4.25 -48.38 -57.62
CA PRO A 4 4.53 -46.96 -57.74
C PRO A 4 4.64 -46.29 -56.36
N PHE A 5 5.66 -45.45 -56.23
CA PHE A 5 5.95 -44.56 -55.10
C PHE A 5 4.99 -43.35 -55.18
N ILE A 6 4.01 -43.27 -54.27
CA ILE A 6 3.09 -42.13 -54.18
C ILE A 6 3.69 -41.12 -53.20
N LEU A 7 4.20 -40.02 -53.75
CA LEU A 7 4.68 -38.84 -53.03
C LEU A 7 3.48 -38.08 -52.43
N TRP A 8 3.24 -38.25 -51.14
CA TRP A 8 2.32 -37.40 -50.38
C TRP A 8 3.02 -36.07 -50.09
N ILE A 9 2.70 -35.05 -50.88
CA ILE A 9 3.06 -33.66 -50.59
C ILE A 9 2.12 -33.20 -49.46
N SER A 10 2.59 -33.27 -48.22
CA SER A 10 1.91 -32.63 -47.09
C SER A 10 1.98 -31.12 -47.25
N VAL A 11 0.88 -30.54 -47.71
CA VAL A 11 0.65 -29.10 -47.77
C VAL A 11 0.74 -28.55 -46.35
N ALA A 12 1.85 -27.87 -46.05
CA ALA A 12 2.05 -27.15 -44.80
C ALA A 12 1.14 -25.91 -44.79
N SER A 13 -0.08 -26.06 -44.28
CA SER A 13 -0.96 -24.94 -43.95
C SER A 13 -0.36 -24.16 -42.78
N VAL A 14 0.43 -23.14 -43.10
CA VAL A 14 0.87 -22.12 -42.15
C VAL A 14 -0.35 -21.27 -41.79
N PHE A 15 -1.12 -21.72 -40.79
CA PHE A 15 -2.12 -20.89 -40.13
C PHE A 15 -1.39 -19.82 -39.31
N PHE A 16 -1.15 -18.66 -39.92
CA PHE A 16 -0.85 -17.43 -39.20
C PHE A 16 -2.11 -17.03 -38.41
N ALA A 17 -2.25 -17.57 -37.21
CA ALA A 17 -3.19 -17.06 -36.22
C ALA A 17 -2.69 -15.68 -35.79
N SER A 18 -3.18 -14.63 -36.44
CA SER A 18 -3.01 -13.26 -36.00
C SER A 18 -3.62 -13.14 -34.61
N VAL A 19 -2.76 -13.16 -33.58
CA VAL A 19 -3.13 -12.87 -32.20
C VAL A 19 -3.52 -11.39 -32.18
N GLN A 20 -4.79 -11.09 -32.48
CA GLN A 20 -5.35 -9.78 -32.18
C GLN A 20 -5.39 -9.70 -30.65
N SER A 21 -4.37 -9.08 -30.08
CA SER A 21 -4.36 -8.65 -28.69
C SER A 21 -5.52 -7.69 -28.53
N VAL A 22 -6.68 -8.22 -28.15
CA VAL A 22 -7.80 -7.41 -27.69
C VAL A 22 -7.29 -6.74 -26.43
N THR A 23 -6.84 -5.49 -26.57
CA THR A 23 -6.59 -4.61 -25.44
C THR A 23 -7.94 -4.32 -24.83
N SER A 24 -8.43 -5.26 -24.03
CA SER A 24 -9.60 -5.04 -23.20
C SER A 24 -9.34 -3.78 -22.39
N PRO A 25 -10.28 -2.81 -22.37
CA PRO A 25 -10.14 -1.64 -21.54
C PRO A 25 -9.89 -2.11 -20.11
N ILE A 26 -8.75 -1.69 -19.54
CA ILE A 26 -8.40 -2.00 -18.16
C ILE A 26 -9.58 -1.54 -17.31
N ALA A 27 -10.21 -2.48 -16.62
CA ALA A 27 -11.34 -2.16 -15.76
C ALA A 27 -10.93 -0.98 -14.85
N PRO A 28 -11.73 0.10 -14.79
CA PRO A 28 -11.37 1.26 -14.02
C PRO A 28 -11.13 0.86 -12.56
N TYR A 29 -10.10 1.42 -11.94
CA TYR A 29 -9.79 1.17 -10.53
C TYR A 29 -11.03 1.51 -9.67
N PRO A 30 -11.32 0.75 -8.60
CA PRO A 30 -12.34 1.13 -7.63
C PRO A 30 -12.08 2.54 -7.07
N GLU A 31 -13.13 3.29 -6.74
CA GLU A 31 -13.02 4.71 -6.35
C GLU A 31 -12.05 4.92 -5.17
N GLY A 32 -12.10 4.06 -4.16
CA GLY A 32 -11.17 4.12 -3.02
C GLY A 32 -9.70 3.94 -3.43
N ILE A 33 -9.44 3.10 -4.43
CA ILE A 33 -8.09 2.86 -4.97
C ILE A 33 -7.61 4.07 -5.80
N GLN A 34 -8.52 4.74 -6.52
CA GLN A 34 -8.18 5.96 -7.26
C GLN A 34 -7.76 7.09 -6.31
N LYS A 35 -8.49 7.26 -5.21
CA LYS A 35 -8.24 8.29 -4.20
C LYS A 35 -7.05 7.96 -3.29
N GLY A 36 -6.71 6.69 -3.08
CA GLY A 36 -5.62 6.25 -2.21
C GLY A 36 -4.19 6.57 -2.66
N GLY A 37 -4.01 7.26 -3.79
CA GLY A 37 -2.69 7.69 -4.27
C GLY A 37 -1.86 6.59 -4.96
N ALA A 38 -0.59 6.89 -5.21
CA ALA A 38 0.28 6.04 -6.04
C ALA A 38 0.62 4.69 -5.39
N SER A 39 0.82 4.64 -4.08
CA SER A 39 1.14 3.41 -3.33
C SER A 39 0.01 2.39 -3.40
N VAL A 40 -1.23 2.83 -3.18
CA VAL A 40 -2.41 1.98 -3.24
C VAL A 40 -2.64 1.44 -4.65
N ARG A 41 -2.47 2.28 -5.69
CA ARG A 41 -2.57 1.85 -7.10
C ARG A 41 -1.50 0.80 -7.44
N PHE A 42 -0.26 0.99 -6.98
CA PHE A 42 0.82 0.01 -7.15
C PHE A 42 0.45 -1.33 -6.49
N LEU A 43 0.01 -1.31 -5.23
CA LEU A 43 -0.42 -2.52 -4.53
C LEU A 43 -1.56 -3.22 -5.26
N TRP A 44 -2.55 -2.47 -5.74
CA TRP A 44 -3.66 -3.03 -6.53
C TRP A 44 -3.20 -3.67 -7.85
N GLN A 45 -2.21 -3.06 -8.52
CA GLN A 45 -1.62 -3.62 -9.73
C GLN A 45 -0.82 -4.90 -9.45
N GLU A 46 -0.10 -4.99 -8.33
CA GLU A 46 0.57 -6.23 -7.95
C GLU A 46 -0.44 -7.33 -7.58
N LEU A 47 -1.54 -6.97 -6.91
CA LEU A 47 -2.63 -7.90 -6.63
C LEU A 47 -3.24 -8.49 -7.90
N SER A 48 -3.40 -7.69 -8.97
CA SER A 48 -3.93 -8.18 -10.24
C SER A 48 -2.97 -9.16 -10.94
N LYS A 49 -1.66 -9.06 -10.65
CA LYS A 49 -0.64 -10.05 -11.05
C LYS A 49 -0.60 -11.27 -10.13
N GLY A 50 -1.42 -11.30 -9.08
CA GLY A 50 -1.47 -12.40 -8.12
C GLY A 50 -0.35 -12.36 -7.09
N VAL A 51 0.15 -11.17 -6.72
CA VAL A 51 1.18 -11.00 -5.70
C VAL A 51 0.78 -9.91 -4.72
N LEU A 52 0.90 -10.17 -3.42
CA LEU A 52 0.82 -9.14 -2.38
C LEU A 52 2.23 -8.79 -1.94
N ARG A 53 2.61 -7.51 -2.02
CA ARG A 53 3.96 -7.04 -1.62
C ARG A 53 3.95 -6.35 -0.26
N ARG A 54 4.95 -6.68 0.54
CA ARG A 54 5.27 -6.00 1.80
C ARG A 54 6.15 -4.77 1.57
N THR A 55 7.04 -4.86 0.60
CA THR A 55 8.01 -3.81 0.29
C THR A 55 7.59 -3.06 -0.97
N LEU A 56 7.46 -1.74 -0.84
CA LEU A 56 7.16 -0.81 -1.91
C LEU A 56 8.44 -0.46 -2.69
N PRO A 57 8.35 -0.15 -3.98
CA PRO A 57 9.49 0.26 -4.78
C PRO A 57 10.06 1.59 -4.26
N GLY A 58 11.34 1.87 -4.54
CA GLY A 58 12.07 3.01 -3.96
C GLY A 58 11.38 4.37 -4.11
N HIS A 59 10.72 4.64 -5.25
CA HIS A 59 9.97 5.89 -5.47
C HIS A 59 8.71 6.02 -4.60
N LEU A 60 8.25 4.93 -3.98
CA LEU A 60 7.14 4.88 -3.02
C LEU A 60 7.61 4.61 -1.58
N SER A 61 8.91 4.71 -1.31
CA SER A 61 9.50 4.41 0.00
C SER A 61 8.95 5.26 1.14
N HIS A 62 8.51 6.49 0.87
CA HIS A 62 7.83 7.35 1.86
C HIS A 62 6.52 6.74 2.39
N PHE A 63 5.86 5.87 1.62
CA PHE A 63 4.70 5.11 2.07
C PHE A 63 5.06 3.77 2.74
N GLN A 64 6.35 3.38 2.77
CA GLN A 64 6.76 2.08 3.30
C GLN A 64 6.46 1.95 4.79
N THR A 65 6.71 3.01 5.58
CA THR A 65 6.45 2.99 7.02
C THR A 65 4.97 2.85 7.36
N PRO A 66 4.04 3.68 6.83
CA PRO A 66 2.62 3.50 7.10
C PRO A 66 2.08 2.16 6.58
N TRP A 67 2.57 1.67 5.44
CA TRP A 67 2.19 0.34 4.93
C TRP A 67 2.69 -0.78 5.84
N SER A 68 3.94 -0.73 6.29
CA SER A 68 4.51 -1.73 7.20
C SER A 68 3.82 -1.73 8.56
N HIS A 69 3.47 -0.55 9.06
CA HIS A 69 2.70 -0.41 10.30
C HIS A 69 1.34 -1.08 10.16
N TYR A 70 0.58 -0.71 9.12
CA TYR A 70 -0.71 -1.31 8.79
C TYR A 70 -0.66 -2.85 8.71
N LEU A 71 0.33 -3.40 8.00
CA LEU A 71 0.50 -4.85 7.86
C LEU A 71 0.77 -5.56 9.21
N ASN A 72 1.44 -4.87 10.14
CA ASN A 72 1.79 -5.44 11.44
C ASN A 72 0.69 -5.30 12.49
N THR A 73 -0.28 -4.41 12.28
CA THR A 73 -1.35 -4.13 13.24
C THR A 73 -2.71 -4.54 12.66
N ASP A 74 -3.33 -3.62 11.92
CA ASP A 74 -4.69 -3.73 11.41
C ASP A 74 -4.90 -4.94 10.49
N ALA A 75 -3.92 -5.21 9.61
CA ALA A 75 -4.04 -6.29 8.64
C ALA A 75 -4.13 -7.68 9.28
N GLN A 76 -3.47 -7.88 10.43
CA GLN A 76 -3.53 -9.15 11.16
C GLN A 76 -4.92 -9.38 11.75
N ILE A 77 -5.48 -8.35 12.40
CA ILE A 77 -6.83 -8.38 12.97
C ILE A 77 -7.86 -8.68 11.88
N LEU A 78 -7.72 -8.03 10.72
CA LEU A 78 -8.62 -8.23 9.59
C LEU A 78 -8.48 -9.63 8.98
N ALA A 79 -7.26 -10.15 8.83
CA ALA A 79 -7.02 -11.53 8.40
C ALA A 79 -7.61 -12.56 9.37
N ASP A 80 -7.38 -12.40 10.67
CA ASP A 80 -7.91 -13.30 11.69
C ASP A 80 -9.44 -13.33 11.67
N SER A 81 -10.08 -12.15 11.61
CA SER A 81 -11.54 -12.05 11.54
C SER A 81 -12.12 -12.67 10.26
N PHE A 82 -11.46 -12.46 9.11
CA PHE A 82 -11.88 -13.04 7.83
C PHE A 82 -11.88 -14.57 7.88
N PHE A 83 -10.79 -15.17 8.35
CA PHE A 83 -10.69 -16.63 8.41
C PHE A 83 -11.54 -17.25 9.51
N TYR A 84 -11.72 -16.56 10.64
CA TYR A 84 -12.64 -16.98 11.68
C TYR A 84 -14.09 -17.09 11.16
N GLN A 85 -14.56 -16.05 10.44
CA GLN A 85 -15.90 -16.04 9.84
C GLN A 85 -16.05 -17.12 8.77
N ARG A 86 -15.06 -17.25 7.88
CA ARG A 86 -15.08 -18.19 6.76
C ARG A 86 -15.14 -19.65 7.19
N ASN A 87 -14.44 -20.01 8.26
CA ASN A 87 -14.33 -21.40 8.74
C ASN A 87 -15.31 -21.72 9.88
N HIS A 88 -16.35 -20.90 10.08
CA HIS A 88 -17.34 -21.08 11.15
C HIS A 88 -16.70 -21.26 12.54
N GLY A 89 -15.61 -20.54 12.82
CA GLY A 89 -14.85 -20.63 14.06
C GLY A 89 -13.87 -21.81 14.16
N ASN A 90 -13.78 -22.69 13.16
CA ASN A 90 -12.82 -23.79 13.13
C ASN A 90 -11.47 -23.36 12.54
N LEU A 91 -10.62 -22.77 13.39
CA LEU A 91 -9.28 -22.29 13.01
C LEU A 91 -8.32 -23.42 12.59
N TYR A 92 -8.55 -24.67 13.02
CA TYR A 92 -7.67 -25.80 12.70
C TYR A 92 -7.65 -26.12 11.20
N VAL A 93 -8.81 -26.03 10.54
CA VAL A 93 -8.92 -26.20 9.07
C VAL A 93 -8.25 -25.03 8.34
N ALA A 94 -8.34 -23.83 8.90
CA ALA A 94 -7.71 -22.65 8.32
C ALA A 94 -6.17 -22.74 8.32
N GLU A 95 -5.57 -23.26 9.40
CA GLU A 95 -4.11 -23.47 9.49
C GLU A 95 -3.57 -24.33 8.35
N HIS A 96 -4.30 -25.37 7.94
CA HIS A 96 -3.89 -26.30 6.89
C HIS A 96 -3.98 -25.71 5.48
N ASN A 97 -4.76 -24.65 5.29
CA ASN A 97 -4.99 -24.03 3.98
C ASN A 97 -3.97 -22.93 3.64
N GLY A 98 -2.88 -22.80 4.40
CA GLY A 98 -1.85 -21.78 4.18
C GLY A 98 -2.09 -20.48 4.95
N LEU A 99 -3.08 -20.43 5.86
CA LEU A 99 -3.32 -19.28 6.74
C LEU A 99 -2.05 -18.90 7.51
N MET A 100 -1.38 -19.90 8.13
CA MET A 100 -0.19 -19.65 8.92
C MET A 100 0.95 -19.04 8.08
N SER A 101 1.06 -19.42 6.81
CA SER A 101 2.01 -18.82 5.88
C SER A 101 1.65 -17.37 5.56
N PHE A 102 0.36 -17.08 5.37
CA PHE A 102 -0.11 -15.72 5.12
C PHE A 102 0.07 -14.81 6.35
N LEU A 103 -0.33 -15.27 7.55
CA LEU A 103 -0.11 -14.53 8.80
C LEU A 103 1.38 -14.33 9.08
N ARG A 104 2.22 -15.33 8.78
CA ARG A 104 3.67 -15.19 8.86
C ARG A 104 4.17 -14.11 7.90
N PHE A 105 3.67 -14.03 6.68
CA PHE A 105 3.99 -12.95 5.75
C PHE A 105 3.57 -11.56 6.30
N LEU A 106 2.37 -11.44 6.88
CA LEU A 106 1.91 -10.19 7.49
C LEU A 106 2.75 -9.77 8.70
N LYS A 107 3.27 -10.74 9.48
CA LYS A 107 4.01 -10.47 10.72
C LYS A 107 5.52 -10.28 10.50
N PHE A 108 6.14 -11.10 9.67
CA PHE A 108 7.60 -11.16 9.57
C PHE A 108 8.12 -10.38 8.36
N LYS A 109 9.14 -9.55 8.60
CA LYS A 109 9.79 -8.72 7.57
C LYS A 109 10.64 -9.50 6.56
N GLN A 110 10.82 -10.81 6.75
CA GLN A 110 11.69 -11.64 5.90
C GLN A 110 11.08 -11.96 4.54
N LEU A 111 9.77 -11.80 4.39
CA LEU A 111 9.05 -12.08 3.14
C LEU A 111 8.58 -10.77 2.51
N ASP A 112 9.20 -10.40 1.39
CA ASP A 112 8.86 -9.18 0.65
C ASP A 112 7.59 -9.34 -0.20
N ALA A 113 7.26 -10.57 -0.58
CA ALA A 113 6.14 -10.87 -1.46
C ALA A 113 5.46 -12.18 -1.03
N PHE A 114 4.14 -12.21 -1.17
CA PHE A 114 3.31 -13.39 -1.00
C PHE A 114 2.59 -13.69 -2.31
N ALA A 115 2.82 -14.90 -2.84
CA ALA A 115 2.13 -15.35 -4.04
C ALA A 115 0.68 -15.68 -3.69
N LEU A 116 -0.26 -15.05 -4.39
CA LEU A 116 -1.70 -15.32 -4.32
C LEU A 116 -2.12 -16.39 -5.33
N GLN A 117 -1.13 -17.13 -5.88
CA GLN A 117 -1.34 -18.25 -6.78
C GLN A 117 -1.46 -19.50 -5.92
N GLY A 118 -2.69 -19.94 -5.70
CA GLY A 118 -3.03 -21.15 -5.00
C GLY A 118 -4.47 -21.55 -5.32
N PRO A 119 -4.89 -22.77 -4.97
CA PRO A 119 -6.24 -23.25 -5.22
C PRO A 119 -7.31 -22.44 -4.46
N SER A 120 -6.93 -21.71 -3.40
CA SER A 120 -7.85 -20.89 -2.62
C SER A 120 -7.92 -19.46 -3.15
N SER A 121 -9.09 -19.11 -3.71
CA SER A 121 -9.44 -17.72 -4.06
C SER A 121 -9.46 -16.79 -2.83
N GLU A 122 -9.49 -17.36 -1.62
CA GLU A 122 -9.67 -16.63 -0.37
C GLU A 122 -8.51 -15.71 -0.06
N PHE A 123 -7.26 -16.11 -0.35
CA PHE A 123 -6.11 -15.22 -0.17
C PHE A 123 -6.18 -14.01 -1.07
N ARG A 124 -6.71 -14.16 -2.30
CA ARG A 124 -6.88 -13.04 -3.22
C ARG A 124 -7.95 -12.09 -2.72
N ASP A 125 -9.05 -12.61 -2.20
CA ASP A 125 -10.14 -11.79 -1.65
C ASP A 125 -9.70 -11.07 -0.37
N LEU A 126 -8.98 -11.74 0.53
CA LEU A 126 -8.40 -11.12 1.70
C LEU A 126 -7.37 -10.05 1.31
N ALA A 127 -6.46 -10.34 0.38
CA ALA A 127 -5.47 -9.36 -0.04
C ALA A 127 -6.10 -8.10 -0.68
N ARG A 128 -7.20 -8.26 -1.44
CA ARG A 128 -8.00 -7.12 -1.92
C ARG A 128 -8.62 -6.34 -0.77
N MET A 129 -9.18 -7.03 0.23
CA MET A 129 -9.77 -6.41 1.42
C MET A 129 -8.73 -5.57 2.19
N LEU A 130 -7.52 -6.10 2.38
CA LEU A 130 -6.42 -5.40 3.03
C LEU A 130 -6.01 -4.13 2.27
N VAL A 131 -5.85 -4.21 0.95
CA VAL A 131 -5.47 -3.03 0.15
C VAL A 131 -6.59 -1.98 0.15
N HIS A 132 -7.85 -2.41 0.15
CA HIS A 132 -8.99 -1.50 0.24
C HIS A 132 -9.07 -0.79 1.60
N ASP A 133 -8.96 -1.53 2.69
CA ASP A 133 -8.99 -0.98 4.05
C ASP A 133 -7.80 -0.03 4.30
N TYR A 134 -6.61 -0.38 3.82
CA TYR A 134 -5.45 0.52 3.83
C TYR A 134 -5.72 1.82 3.06
N ALA A 135 -6.33 1.72 1.87
CA ALA A 135 -6.68 2.89 1.07
C ALA A 135 -7.65 3.82 1.82
N GLN A 136 -8.66 3.25 2.49
CA GLN A 136 -9.63 4.01 3.28
C GLN A 136 -8.96 4.71 4.46
N LYS A 137 -8.06 4.03 5.18
CA LYS A 137 -7.30 4.63 6.29
C LYS A 137 -6.40 5.77 5.82
N LEU A 138 -5.74 5.63 4.67
CA LEU A 138 -4.95 6.71 4.08
C LEU A 138 -5.81 7.93 3.72
N ILE A 139 -6.95 7.73 3.07
CA ILE A 139 -7.88 8.83 2.71
C ILE A 139 -8.38 9.53 3.97
N ALA A 140 -8.79 8.76 4.99
CA ALA A 140 -9.26 9.32 6.25
C ALA A 140 -8.16 10.10 6.99
N ALA A 141 -6.91 9.63 6.96
CA ALA A 141 -5.77 10.33 7.54
C ALA A 141 -5.51 11.67 6.82
N GLN A 142 -5.54 11.68 5.48
CA GLN A 142 -5.38 12.89 4.67
C GLN A 142 -6.49 13.91 4.94
N GLN A 143 -7.75 13.47 5.01
CA GLN A 143 -8.88 14.35 5.30
C GLN A 143 -8.75 15.03 6.67
N ARG A 144 -8.35 14.26 7.69
CA ARG A 144 -8.12 14.80 9.04
C ARG A 144 -6.99 15.83 9.07
N GLU A 145 -5.93 15.65 8.28
CA GLU A 145 -4.84 16.62 8.21
C GLU A 145 -5.30 17.95 7.58
N VAL A 146 -6.11 17.89 6.52
CA VAL A 146 -6.70 19.08 5.89
C VAL A 146 -7.59 19.84 6.88
N GLU A 147 -8.41 19.12 7.65
CA GLU A 147 -9.27 19.71 8.69
C GLU A 147 -8.44 20.36 9.82
N GLN A 148 -7.37 19.72 10.29
CA GLN A 148 -6.49 20.26 11.32
C GLN A 148 -5.77 21.53 10.86
N ASN A 149 -5.28 21.55 9.63
CA ASN A 149 -4.62 22.72 9.07
C ASN A 149 -5.60 23.90 8.87
N HIS A 150 -6.85 23.61 8.49
CA HIS A 150 -7.89 24.63 8.37
C HIS A 150 -8.20 25.28 9.73
N LEU A 151 -8.36 24.49 10.79
CA LEU A 151 -8.63 24.99 12.15
C LEU A 151 -7.47 25.83 12.70
N ALA A 152 -6.22 25.38 12.52
CA ALA A 152 -5.05 26.12 12.95
C ALA A 152 -4.88 27.47 12.23
N GLY A 153 -5.24 27.53 10.94
CA GLY A 153 -5.23 28.76 10.16
C GLY A 153 -6.23 29.80 10.67
N THR A 154 -7.44 29.38 11.05
CA THR A 154 -8.48 30.28 11.56
C THR A 154 -8.17 30.84 12.95
N SER A 155 -7.59 30.05 13.86
CA SER A 155 -7.26 30.53 15.22
C SER A 155 -6.10 31.54 15.25
N ALA A 156 -5.18 31.49 14.28
CA ALA A 156 -4.08 32.44 14.17
C ALA A 156 -4.54 33.83 13.67
N THR A 157 -5.64 33.90 12.91
CA THR A 157 -6.21 35.17 12.44
C THR A 157 -7.10 35.85 13.48
N GLU A 158 -7.73 35.10 14.37
CA GLU A 158 -8.64 35.66 15.38
C GLU A 158 -7.88 36.26 16.58
N SER A 159 -6.71 35.72 16.91
CA SER A 159 -5.85 36.20 18.01
C SER A 159 -5.09 37.50 17.73
N ILE A 160 -5.18 38.07 16.51
CA ILE A 160 -4.62 39.39 16.19
C ILE A 160 -5.67 40.51 16.38
N SER A 161 -6.96 40.18 16.50
CA SER A 161 -8.04 41.19 16.62
C SER A 161 -8.58 41.42 18.03
N GLU A 162 -8.08 40.70 19.04
CA GLU A 162 -8.63 40.74 20.40
C GLU A 162 -7.57 41.13 21.44
N ASN A 163 -6.95 42.29 21.25
CA ASN A 163 -6.22 43.01 22.29
C ASN A 163 -6.96 44.31 22.64
N SER A 164 -8.22 44.17 23.07
CA SER A 164 -8.92 45.19 23.85
C SER A 164 -9.76 44.50 24.90
N GLU A 165 -9.18 44.41 26.10
CA GLU A 165 -9.84 44.65 27.38
C GLU A 165 -11.03 43.75 27.74
N VAL A 166 -10.86 42.88 28.76
CA VAL A 166 -11.66 42.88 30.01
C VAL A 166 -11.27 41.70 30.91
N LYS A 167 -11.35 42.00 32.20
CA LYS A 167 -10.90 41.25 33.37
C LYS A 167 -12.07 40.46 33.97
N LEU A 168 -11.78 39.27 34.51
CA LEU A 168 -12.29 38.62 35.75
C LEU A 168 -12.83 37.17 35.63
N PRO A 169 -12.73 36.39 36.74
CA PRO A 169 -12.68 34.93 36.74
C PRO A 169 -14.04 34.30 37.06
N VAL A 170 -14.30 33.13 36.50
CA VAL A 170 -15.42 32.27 36.93
C VAL A 170 -14.96 30.82 36.99
N ASP A 171 -15.02 30.30 38.21
CA ASP A 171 -14.95 28.89 38.60
C ASP A 171 -15.96 28.04 37.81
N GLY A 172 -15.54 26.89 37.29
CA GLY A 172 -16.53 25.99 36.69
C GLY A 172 -16.01 24.71 36.04
N VAL A 173 -16.09 23.62 36.81
CA VAL A 173 -16.43 22.25 36.38
C VAL A 173 -15.45 21.55 35.44
N ARG A 174 -14.57 20.77 36.07
CA ARG A 174 -13.63 19.84 35.45
C ARG A 174 -14.36 18.57 34.98
N ILE A 175 -14.80 18.54 33.72
CA ILE A 175 -15.25 17.30 33.08
C ILE A 175 -14.00 16.44 32.80
N LYS A 176 -13.87 15.33 33.51
CA LYS A 176 -12.85 14.31 33.22
C LYS A 176 -13.31 13.52 31.98
N GLU A 177 -13.02 14.05 30.80
CA GLU A 177 -12.97 13.21 29.60
C GLU A 177 -11.93 12.12 29.84
N LYS A 178 -12.39 10.88 29.77
CA LYS A 178 -11.54 9.70 29.90
C LYS A 178 -10.72 9.59 28.62
N TRP A 179 -9.61 10.32 28.63
CA TRP A 179 -8.58 10.29 27.60
C TRP A 179 -7.98 8.89 27.50
N PHE A 180 -8.05 8.29 26.31
CA PHE A 180 -7.32 7.07 25.98
C PHE A 180 -5.96 7.48 25.37
N PRO A 181 -4.85 7.31 26.10
CA PRO A 181 -3.54 7.81 25.67
C PRO A 181 -2.98 7.10 24.42
N ASP A 182 -3.46 5.90 24.10
CA ASP A 182 -2.91 5.10 22.98
C ASP A 182 -3.36 5.61 21.60
N GLU A 183 -4.59 6.12 21.46
CA GLU A 183 -5.05 6.68 20.17
C GLU A 183 -4.28 7.94 19.79
N GLU A 184 -3.86 8.75 20.76
CA GLU A 184 -3.14 9.98 20.46
C GLU A 184 -1.68 9.74 20.09
N ALA A 185 -1.08 8.69 20.65
CA ALA A 185 0.25 8.22 20.28
C ALA A 185 0.26 7.69 18.83
N GLU A 186 -0.70 6.82 18.47
CA GLU A 186 -0.86 6.38 17.09
C GLU A 186 -1.13 7.57 16.17
N ARG A 187 -2.04 8.48 16.55
CA ARG A 187 -2.40 9.66 15.74
C ARG A 187 -1.21 10.58 15.46
N LYS A 188 -0.33 10.79 16.46
CA LYS A 188 0.91 11.57 16.27
C LYS A 188 1.91 10.84 15.38
N GLU A 189 1.99 9.52 15.46
CA GLU A 189 2.88 8.73 14.62
C GLU A 189 2.42 8.76 13.15
N TRP A 190 1.13 8.56 12.88
CA TRP A 190 0.57 8.66 11.54
C TRP A 190 0.73 10.06 10.92
N GLY A 191 0.48 11.12 11.68
CA GLY A 191 0.67 12.50 11.21
C GLY A 191 2.14 12.86 10.95
N ARG A 192 3.07 12.35 11.77
CA ARG A 192 4.51 12.56 11.57
C ARG A 192 5.01 11.84 10.31
N LEU A 193 4.53 10.63 10.04
CA LEU A 193 4.93 9.85 8.87
C LEU A 193 4.43 10.47 7.55
N LEU A 194 3.28 11.14 7.56
CA LEU A 194 2.76 11.83 6.37
C LEU A 194 3.49 13.15 6.08
N ARG A 195 3.91 13.90 7.11
CA ARG A 195 4.66 15.16 6.96
C ARG A 195 6.04 15.02 6.31
N LEU A 196 6.67 13.84 6.39
CA LEU A 196 7.98 13.58 5.79
C LEU A 196 7.96 13.48 4.26
N GLY A 197 6.79 13.52 3.62
CA GLY A 197 6.67 13.52 2.15
C GLY A 197 6.49 14.89 1.50
N SER A 198 6.30 15.96 2.27
CA SER A 198 5.69 17.20 1.75
C SER A 198 6.66 18.33 1.38
N GLY A 199 7.97 18.22 1.62
CA GLY A 199 8.91 19.23 1.12
C GLY A 199 10.12 19.53 1.99
N ASP A 200 11.07 18.59 2.03
CA ASP A 200 12.47 18.96 2.13
C ASP A 200 13.10 18.70 0.76
N GLU A 201 13.02 19.72 -0.12
CA GLU A 201 14.00 19.86 -1.20
C GLU A 201 15.37 20.03 -0.55
N ALA A 202 16.01 18.89 -0.24
CA ALA A 202 17.43 18.85 0.03
C ALA A 202 18.13 19.26 -1.28
N SER A 203 18.46 20.55 -1.37
CA SER A 203 19.49 21.09 -2.24
C SER A 203 20.76 20.25 -2.05
N SER A 204 20.92 19.24 -2.89
CA SER A 204 22.15 18.47 -2.99
C SER A 204 23.02 19.20 -4.01
N ASP A 205 23.90 20.05 -3.51
CA ASP A 205 25.11 20.43 -4.21
C ASP A 205 25.96 19.17 -4.34
N TYR A 206 25.72 18.37 -5.39
CA TYR A 206 26.65 17.34 -5.82
C TYR A 206 27.73 18.02 -6.64
N GLU A 207 28.84 18.31 -5.97
CA GLU A 207 30.10 18.71 -6.59
C GLU A 207 30.57 17.57 -7.52
N ILE A 208 30.52 17.81 -8.82
CA ILE A 208 30.94 16.85 -9.86
C ILE A 208 32.47 16.75 -9.82
N GLY A 209 32.99 15.76 -9.09
CA GLY A 209 34.40 15.39 -9.11
C GLY A 209 34.82 14.88 -10.50
N ALA A 210 35.80 15.55 -11.10
CA ALA A 210 36.35 15.22 -12.40
C ALA A 210 37.02 13.82 -12.42
N PRO A 211 36.94 13.08 -13.54
CA PRO A 211 37.57 11.76 -13.66
C PRO A 211 39.10 11.87 -13.74
N SER A 212 39.79 11.20 -12.82
CA SER A 212 41.24 11.03 -12.81
C SER A 212 41.69 10.07 -13.92
N SER A 213 42.58 10.56 -14.77
CA SER A 213 43.20 9.85 -15.90
C SER A 213 44.21 8.81 -15.40
N GLY A 214 43.82 7.53 -15.44
CA GLY A 214 44.71 6.40 -15.22
C GLY A 214 45.55 6.08 -16.47
N LYS A 215 46.86 6.20 -16.35
CA LYS A 215 47.86 5.89 -17.38
C LYS A 215 48.08 4.37 -17.48
N PRO A 216 48.04 3.74 -18.67
CA PRO A 216 48.32 2.31 -18.78
C PRO A 216 49.83 2.06 -18.73
N THR A 217 50.25 1.18 -17.83
CA THR A 217 51.60 0.61 -17.76
C THR A 217 51.60 -0.66 -18.61
N SER A 218 52.38 -0.69 -19.69
CA SER A 218 52.61 -1.90 -20.49
C SER A 218 53.58 -2.85 -19.77
N MET A 219 53.27 -4.14 -19.85
CA MET A 219 54.24 -5.24 -19.86
C MET A 219 54.03 -6.04 -21.13
#